data_AF-A0A5W3IP91-F1
#
_entry.id   AF-A0A5W3IP91-F1
#
_cell.length_a   1.000
_cell.length_b   1.000
_cell.length_c   1.000
_cell.angle_alpha   90.00
_cell.angle_beta   90.00
_cell.angle_gamma   90.00
#
_symmetry.space_group_name_H-M   'P 1'
#
loop_
_entity.id
_entity.type
_entity.pdbx_description
1 polymer ?
#
loop_
_entity_poly.entity_id
_entity_poly.type
_entity_poly.pdbx_seq_one_letter_code
_entity_poly.pdbx_strand_id
1 'polypeptide(L)' 'MAIFMEVRCEGLGDIDGCFSSQNAGSITSARESVKSVSMALKFLKDDSLNNGWVLHKGALYCPVCAKAKAWDAAGTGKGK' A
#
# COMPACT_ATOMS: atom_id res chain seq x y z
N MET A 1 25.39 -1.90 4.05
CA MET A 1 24.59 -0.65 3.97
C MET A 1 23.18 -0.92 4.46
N ALA A 2 22.41 0.13 4.78
CA ALA A 2 20.98 0.04 5.04
C ALA A 2 20.21 0.42 3.76
N ILE A 3 19.24 -0.39 3.39
CA ILE A 3 18.30 -0.15 2.30
C ILE A 3 17.05 0.46 2.92
N PHE A 4 16.68 1.66 2.48
CA PHE A 4 15.42 2.30 2.85
C PHE A 4 14.34 1.89 1.86
N MET A 5 13.20 1.44 2.37
CA MET A 5 12.05 1.03 1.56
C MET A 5 10.81 1.72 2.09
N GLU A 6 9.95 2.17 1.16
CA GLU A 6 8.72 2.87 1.48
C GLU A 6 7.59 2.41 0.55
N VAL A 7 6.36 2.39 1.08
CA VAL A 7 5.13 2.21 0.30
C VAL A 7 4.47 3.57 0.17
N ARG A 8 4.35 4.08 -1.06
CA ARG A 8 3.74 5.37 -1.38
C ARG A 8 2.42 5.21 -2.09
N CYS A 9 1.52 6.18 -1.93
CA CYS A 9 0.25 6.12 -2.65
C CYS A 9 0.53 6.34 -4.15
N GLU A 10 0.01 5.43 -4.98
CA GLU A 10 0.19 5.45 -6.45
C GLU A 10 -0.29 6.77 -7.08
N GLY A 11 -1.29 7.44 -6.49
CA GLY A 11 -1.92 8.64 -7.04
C GLY A 11 -1.29 9.98 -6.68
N LEU A 12 -0.11 10.01 -6.06
CA LEU A 12 0.52 11.27 -5.63
C LEU A 12 1.04 12.08 -6.84
N GLY A 13 0.17 12.80 -7.55
CA GLY A 13 0.55 13.69 -8.66
C GLY A 13 -0.29 13.57 -9.94
N ASP A 14 -0.99 12.45 -10.16
CA ASP A 14 -1.40 12.05 -11.54
C ASP A 14 -2.86 11.56 -11.69
N ILE A 15 -3.66 11.49 -10.62
CA ILE A 15 -5.02 10.92 -10.70
C ILE A 15 -6.06 11.91 -10.18
N ASP A 16 -6.91 12.43 -11.07
CA ASP A 16 -8.05 13.27 -10.73
C ASP A 16 -8.93 12.58 -9.66
N GLY A 17 -9.05 13.19 -8.48
CA GLY A 17 -9.79 12.65 -7.35
C GLY A 17 -9.06 11.67 -6.42
N CYS A 18 -7.80 11.25 -6.71
CA CYS A 18 -6.97 10.52 -5.75
C CYS A 18 -5.65 11.23 -5.44
N PHE A 19 -5.73 12.37 -4.76
CA PHE A 19 -4.58 12.99 -4.13
C PHE A 19 -4.72 12.84 -2.62
N SER A 20 -3.83 12.08 -1.99
CA SER A 20 -3.74 12.05 -0.53
C SER A 20 -2.29 12.13 -0.08
N SER A 21 -1.90 13.32 0.36
CA SER A 21 -0.73 13.53 1.21
C SER A 21 -0.97 13.06 2.66
N GLN A 22 -2.21 12.72 3.01
CA GLN A 22 -2.61 12.30 4.36
C GLN A 22 -2.38 10.81 4.62
N ASN A 23 -2.26 10.00 3.58
CA ASN A 23 -1.86 8.61 3.73
C ASN A 23 -0.35 8.58 3.92
N ALA A 24 0.11 8.86 5.14
CA ALA A 24 1.49 8.63 5.55
C ALA A 24 1.88 7.21 5.13
N GLY A 25 2.85 7.09 4.24
CA GLY A 25 3.32 5.80 3.73
C GLY A 25 4.04 5.01 4.83
N SER A 26 3.96 3.68 4.77
CA SER A 26 4.79 2.82 5.61
C SER A 26 6.24 2.90 5.15
N ILE A 27 7.18 3.06 6.09
CA ILE A 27 8.62 3.14 5.82
C ILE A 27 9.36 2.17 6.73
N THR A 28 10.35 1.47 6.20
CA THR A 28 11.25 0.63 6.99
C THR A 28 12.64 0.58 6.38
N SER A 29 13.61 0.11 7.17
CA SER A 29 14.99 -0.09 6.71
C SER A 29 15.38 -1.55 6.85
N ALA A 30 16.09 -2.10 5.87
CA ALA A 30 16.69 -3.42 5.93
C ALA A 30 18.21 -3.33 5.81
N ARG A 31 18.92 -4.33 6.33
CA ARG A 31 20.31 -4.57 5.92
C ARG A 31 20.33 -5.11 4.49
N GLU A 32 21.43 -4.89 3.76
CA GLU A 32 21.70 -5.46 2.44
C GLU A 32 21.87 -6.98 2.46
N SER A 33 20.80 -7.71 2.76
CA SER A 33 20.72 -9.14 2.56
C SER A 33 19.34 -9.48 2.01
N VAL A 34 19.27 -10.49 1.14
CA VAL A 34 17.99 -10.94 0.56
C VAL A 34 16.98 -11.25 1.66
N LYS A 35 17.41 -11.93 2.72
CA LYS A 35 16.55 -12.27 3.87
C LYS A 35 15.99 -11.01 4.56
N SER A 36 16.83 -10.03 4.85
CA SER A 36 16.39 -8.78 5.49
C SER A 36 15.47 -7.95 4.59
N VAL A 37 15.75 -7.89 3.29
CA VAL A 37 14.89 -7.22 2.30
C VAL A 37 13.52 -7.89 2.23
N SER A 38 13.48 -9.22 2.13
CA SER A 38 12.20 -9.95 2.10
C SER A 38 11.37 -9.76 3.38
N MET A 39 12.01 -9.74 4.55
CA MET A 39 11.34 -9.47 5.83
C MET A 39 10.77 -8.05 5.89
N ALA A 40 11.54 -7.05 5.44
CA ALA A 40 11.11 -5.67 5.40
C ALA A 40 9.96 -5.44 4.40
N LEU A 41 10.00 -6.05 3.22
CA LEU A 41 8.90 -6.00 2.25
C LEU A 41 7.62 -6.63 2.82
N LYS A 42 7.76 -7.75 3.54
CA LYS A 42 6.62 -8.37 4.23
C LYS A 42 6.05 -7.44 5.30
N PHE A 43 6.89 -6.84 6.14
CA PHE A 43 6.48 -5.87 7.15
C PHE A 43 5.72 -4.70 6.52
N LEU A 44 6.27 -4.09 5.47
CA LEU A 44 5.63 -2.96 4.79
C LEU A 44 4.27 -3.33 4.22
N LYS A 45 4.13 -4.53 3.66
CA LYS A 45 2.84 -5.03 3.16
C LYS A 45 1.83 -5.19 4.29
N ASP A 46 2.21 -5.87 5.37
CA ASP A 46 1.32 -6.11 6.51
C ASP A 46 0.91 -4.78 7.18
N ASP A 47 1.85 -3.86 7.34
CA ASP A 47 1.59 -2.52 7.91
C ASP A 47 0.66 -1.68 7.00
N SER A 48 0.89 -1.69 5.68
CA SER A 48 0.01 -0.97 4.74
C SER A 48 -1.43 -1.51 4.79
N LEU A 49 -1.60 -2.83 4.83
CA LEU A 49 -2.92 -3.48 4.92
C LEU A 49 -3.62 -3.12 6.25
N ASN A 50 -2.88 -3.12 7.37
CA ASN A 50 -3.42 -2.69 8.67
C ASN A 50 -3.87 -1.21 8.68
N ASN A 51 -3.23 -0.37 7.87
CA ASN A 51 -3.60 1.03 7.68
C ASN A 51 -4.71 1.24 6.61
N GLY A 52 -5.39 0.17 6.20
CA GLY A 52 -6.56 0.24 5.30
C GLY A 52 -6.22 0.33 3.81
N TRP A 53 -4.97 0.11 3.43
CA TRP A 53 -4.60 0.00 2.02
C TRP A 53 -5.15 -1.29 1.44
N VAL A 54 -5.48 -1.27 0.15
CA VAL A 54 -6.10 -2.40 -0.55
C VAL A 54 -5.11 -2.98 -1.55
N LEU A 55 -4.90 -4.30 -1.48
CA LEU A 55 -4.12 -5.02 -2.48
C LEU A 55 -5.03 -5.48 -3.63
N HIS A 56 -4.71 -5.11 -4.86
CA HIS A 56 -5.43 -5.56 -6.05
C HIS A 56 -4.45 -5.76 -7.21
N LYS A 57 -4.62 -6.88 -7.92
CA LYS A 57 -3.74 -7.29 -9.03
C LYS A 57 -2.24 -7.20 -8.70
N GLY A 58 -1.87 -7.40 -7.44
CA GLY A 58 -0.48 -7.38 -6.97
C GLY A 58 0.08 -6.01 -6.55
N ALA A 59 -0.69 -4.93 -6.67
CA ALA A 59 -0.28 -3.58 -6.28
C ALA A 59 -1.12 -3.07 -5.09
N LEU A 60 -0.48 -2.29 -4.21
CA LEU A 60 -1.09 -1.69 -3.01
C LEU A 60 -1.62 -0.29 -3.32
N TYR A 61 -2.88 -0.06 -2.98
CA TYR A 61 -3.57 1.20 -3.23
C TYR A 61 -3.98 1.81 -1.91
N CYS A 62 -3.65 3.09 -1.75
CA CYS A 62 -4.01 3.80 -0.55
C CYS A 62 -5.54 3.93 -0.43
N PRO A 63 -6.12 4.01 0.79
CA PRO A 63 -7.57 3.97 1.00
C PRO A 63 -8.36 4.95 0.13
N VAL A 64 -7.79 6.14 -0.11
CA VAL A 64 -8.38 7.18 -0.95
C VAL A 64 -8.42 6.76 -2.41
N CYS A 65 -7.33 6.17 -2.94
CA CYS A 65 -7.30 5.68 -4.33
C CYS A 65 -8.18 4.45 -4.52
N ALA A 66 -8.21 3.55 -3.53
CA ALA A 66 -9.10 2.41 -3.55
C ALA A 66 -10.58 2.86 -3.63
N LYS A 67 -10.94 3.91 -2.87
CA LYS A 67 -12.27 4.52 -2.91
C LYS A 67 -12.55 5.27 -4.22
N ALA A 68 -11.61 6.10 -4.68
CA ALA A 68 -11.76 6.92 -5.88
C ALA A 68 -11.86 6.08 -7.15
N LYS A 69 -11.07 5.01 -7.24
CA LYS A 69 -11.15 4.05 -8.35
C LYS A 69 -12.32 3.07 -8.20
N ALA A 70 -13.14 3.18 -7.13
CA ALA A 70 -14.29 2.32 -6.82
C ALA A 70 -14.06 0.88 -7.26
N TRP A 71 -12.98 0.29 -6.76
CA TRP A 71 -12.61 -1.08 -7.11
C TRP A 71 -13.74 -2.00 -6.69
N ASP A 72 -14.45 -2.51 -7.71
CA ASP A 72 -15.76 -3.11 -7.60
C ASP A 72 -16.04 -3.72 -6.24
N ALA A 73 -17.05 -3.15 -5.57
CA ALA A 73 -17.78 -3.74 -4.46
C ALA A 73 -18.51 -5.06 -4.87
N ALA A 74 -17.85 -5.93 -5.66
CA ALA A 74 -18.33 -7.21 -6.16
C ALA A 74 -17.36 -8.36 -5.83
N GLY A 75 -16.54 -8.22 -4.78
CA GLY A 75 -15.64 -9.29 -4.32
C GLY A 75 -15.77 -9.67 -2.85
N THR A 76 -16.42 -8.86 -2.01
CA THR A 76 -16.60 -9.21 -0.58
C THR A 76 -17.86 -8.56 -0.04
N GLY A 77 -18.99 -9.16 -0.40
CA GLY A 77 -20.31 -8.70 0.01
C GLY A 77 -21.37 -9.77 -0.18
N LYS A 78 -21.15 -10.98 0.35
CA LYS A 78 -22.28 -11.80 0.79
C LYS A 78 -22.49 -11.54 2.27
N GLY A 79 -23.25 -10.47 2.55
CA GLY A 79 -24.10 -10.48 3.71
C GLY A 79 -25.16 -11.56 3.53
N LYS A 80 -25.18 -12.52 4.44
CA LYS A 80 -26.35 -12.87 5.24
C LYS A 80 -25.84 -13.29 6.62
#